data_AF-A0A6P4IW31-F1
#
_entry.id   AF-A0A6P4IW31-F1
#
_cell.length_a   1.000
_cell.length_b   1.000
_cell.length_c   1.000
_cell.angle_alpha   90.00
_cell.angle_beta   90.00
_cell.angle_gamma   90.00
#
_symmetry.space_group_name_H-M   'P 1'
#
loop_
_entity.id
_entity.type
_entity.pdbx_description
1 polymer ?
#
loop_
_entity_poly.entity_id
_entity_poly.type
_entity_poly.pdbx_seq_one_letter_code
_entity_poly.pdbx_strand_id
1 'polypeptide(L)' 'MRFFALIALCLVALLALTAAESSVCACPRNYQPLCGSDGKNYSNQCDLNCAAKEKGRTITVAKKGHC' A
#
# COMPACT_ATOMS: atom_id res chain seq x y z
N MET A 1 -37.05 18.55 -5.03
CA MET A 1 -36.76 18.23 -3.61
C MET A 1 -36.12 16.85 -3.45
N ARG A 2 -36.79 15.75 -3.83
CA ARG A 2 -36.24 14.38 -3.70
C ARG A 2 -35.06 14.07 -4.64
N PHE A 3 -35.11 14.56 -5.89
CA PHE A 3 -34.00 14.42 -6.84
C PHE A 3 -32.69 15.04 -6.36
N PHE A 4 -32.74 16.26 -5.81
CA PHE A 4 -31.56 16.93 -5.25
C PHE A 4 -30.96 16.16 -4.07
N ALA A 5 -31.80 15.54 -3.24
CA ALA A 5 -31.33 14.70 -2.13
C ALA A 5 -30.62 13.43 -2.62
N LEU A 6 -31.13 12.79 -3.68
CA LEU A 6 -30.49 11.60 -4.28
C LEU A 6 -29.15 11.94 -4.94
N ILE A 7 -29.08 13.08 -5.64
CA ILE A 7 -27.83 13.57 -6.26
C ILE A 7 -26.79 13.87 -5.18
N ALA A 8 -27.16 14.58 -4.11
CA ALA A 8 -26.27 14.88 -3.01
C ALA A 8 -25.75 13.61 -2.30
N LEU A 9 -26.63 12.63 -2.06
CA LEU A 9 -26.26 11.37 -1.41
C LEU A 9 -25.32 10.52 -2.28
N CYS A 10 -25.55 10.51 -3.60
CA CYS A 10 -24.68 9.83 -4.56
C CYS A 10 -23.29 10.49 -4.64
N LEU A 11 -23.23 11.84 -4.68
CA LEU A 11 -21.98 12.59 -4.69
C LEU A 11 -21.16 12.38 -3.41
N VAL A 12 -21.80 12.36 -2.24
CA VAL A 12 -21.13 12.08 -0.96
C VAL A 12 -20.59 10.65 -0.91
N ALA A 13 -21.36 9.67 -1.41
CA ALA A 13 -20.90 8.28 -1.50
C ALA A 13 -19.71 8.11 -2.47
N LEU A 14 -19.74 8.82 -3.61
CA LEU A 14 -18.64 8.86 -4.58
C LEU A 14 -17.38 9.52 -3.99
N LEU A 15 -17.54 10.62 -3.24
CA LEU A 15 -16.44 11.29 -2.54
C LEU A 15 -15.83 10.40 -1.45
N ALA A 16 -16.64 9.67 -0.69
CA ALA A 16 -16.18 8.74 0.33
C ALA A 16 -15.37 7.56 -0.26
N LEU A 17 -15.66 7.15 -1.50
CA LEU A 17 -14.89 6.10 -2.19
C LEU A 17 -13.48 6.56 -2.60
N THR A 18 -13.25 7.88 -2.71
CA THR A 18 -11.95 8.46 -3.09
C THR A 18 -11.04 8.78 -1.92
N ALA A 19 -11.46 8.52 -0.69
CA ALA A 19 -10.58 8.58 0.48
C ALA A 19 -9.63 7.37 0.45
N ALA A 20 -8.66 7.42 -0.46
CA ALA A 20 -7.54 6.50 -0.50
C ALA A 20 -6.80 6.60 0.83
N GLU A 21 -6.87 5.54 1.63
CA GLU A 21 -6.06 5.39 2.83
C GLU A 21 -4.59 5.53 2.44
N SER A 22 -4.01 6.70 2.68
CA SER A 22 -2.57 6.87 2.68
C SER A 22 -2.02 6.04 3.83
N SER A 23 -1.71 4.78 3.58
CA SER A 23 -1.21 3.89 4.62
C SER A 23 0.22 4.26 4.95
N VAL A 24 0.41 5.05 6.00
CA VAL A 24 1.73 5.29 6.58
C VAL A 24 2.29 3.95 7.06
N CYS A 25 3.39 3.49 6.46
CA CYS A 25 4.08 2.31 6.94
C CYS A 25 5.07 2.67 8.05
N ALA A 26 4.75 2.27 9.27
CA ALA A 26 5.70 2.30 10.37
C ALA A 26 6.46 0.97 10.42
N CYS A 27 7.74 0.99 10.04
CA CYS A 27 8.61 -0.19 10.08
C CYS A 27 9.76 -0.04 11.09
N PRO A 28 10.14 -1.12 11.81
CA PRO A 28 11.34 -1.12 12.62
C PRO A 28 12.59 -0.94 11.74
N ARG A 29 13.65 -0.37 12.31
CA ARG A 29 14.95 -0.16 11.62
C ARG A 29 15.91 -1.33 11.78
N ASN A 30 15.40 -2.54 12.01
CA ASN A 30 16.25 -3.73 12.06
C ASN A 30 16.74 -4.07 10.64
N TYR A 31 18.03 -4.37 10.52
CA TYR A 31 18.65 -4.70 9.23
C TYR A 31 18.72 -6.21 9.05
N GLN A 32 17.87 -6.73 8.16
CA GLN A 32 17.76 -8.12 7.75
C GLN A 32 17.48 -8.16 6.24
N PRO A 33 18.49 -7.94 5.39
CA PRO A 33 18.29 -7.65 3.97
C PRO A 33 17.61 -8.81 3.22
N LEU A 34 16.73 -8.47 2.28
CA LEU A 34 16.00 -9.40 1.42
C LEU A 34 16.05 -8.93 -0.04
N CYS A 35 16.11 -9.90 -0.96
CA CYS A 35 15.88 -9.67 -2.38
C CYS A 35 14.39 -9.94 -2.67
N GLY A 36 13.69 -8.94 -3.19
CA GLY A 36 12.30 -9.06 -3.62
C GLY A 36 12.16 -9.73 -4.99
N SER A 37 10.98 -10.25 -5.30
CA SER A 37 10.64 -10.79 -6.62
C SER A 37 10.65 -9.74 -7.74
N ASP A 38 10.72 -8.45 -7.38
CA ASP A 38 10.92 -7.34 -8.31
C ASP A 38 12.38 -6.93 -8.48
N GLY A 39 13.33 -7.75 -7.99
CA GLY A 39 14.76 -7.52 -8.14
C GLY A 39 15.32 -6.39 -7.27
N LYS A 40 14.56 -5.91 -6.28
CA LYS A 40 14.98 -4.84 -5.37
C LYS A 40 15.44 -5.38 -4.02
N ASN A 41 16.40 -4.67 -3.44
CA ASN A 41 16.86 -4.88 -2.07
C ASN A 41 15.92 -4.20 -1.07
N TYR A 42 15.55 -4.92 -0.01
CA TYR A 42 14.73 -4.44 1.09
C TYR A 42 15.48 -4.62 2.41
N SER A 43 15.45 -3.61 3.29
CA SER A 43 16.21 -3.65 4.55
C SER A 43 15.69 -4.71 5.51
N ASN A 44 14.40 -5.02 5.44
CA ASN A 44 13.73 -6.09 6.18
C ASN A 44 12.38 -6.44 5.53
N GLN A 45 11.69 -7.42 6.12
CA GLN A 45 10.38 -7.89 5.66
C GLN A 45 9.29 -6.80 5.73
N CYS A 46 9.35 -5.90 6.73
CA CYS A 46 8.37 -4.83 6.87
C CYS A 46 8.47 -3.84 5.71
N ASP A 47 9.69 -3.41 5.36
CA ASP A 47 9.94 -2.52 4.23
C ASP A 47 9.47 -3.13 2.90
N LEU A 48 9.67 -4.44 2.71
CA LEU A 48 9.17 -5.17 1.53
C LEU A 48 7.64 -5.14 1.46
N ASN A 49 6.98 -5.47 2.56
CA ASN A 49 5.52 -5.48 2.64
C ASN A 49 4.94 -4.07 2.44
N CYS A 50 5.61 -3.06 2.98
CA CYS A 50 5.22 -1.67 2.78
C CYS A 50 5.28 -1.29 1.30
N ALA A 51 6.41 -1.55 0.64
CA ALA A 51 6.56 -1.25 -0.76
C ALA A 51 5.55 -2.02 -1.64
N ALA A 52 5.14 -3.22 -1.24
CA ALA A 52 4.08 -3.96 -1.92
C ALA A 52 2.72 -3.25 -1.80
N LYS A 53 2.39 -2.77 -0.60
CA LYS A 53 1.16 -2.01 -0.33
C LYS A 53 1.14 -0.68 -1.09
N GLU A 54 2.23 0.09 -1.04
CA GLU A 54 2.37 1.38 -1.73
C GLU A 54 2.25 1.25 -3.25
N LYS A 55 2.84 0.20 -3.83
CA LYS A 55 2.77 -0.05 -5.27
C LYS A 55 1.47 -0.74 -5.70
N GLY A 56 0.60 -1.15 -4.78
CA GLY A 56 -0.61 -1.89 -5.07
C GLY A 56 -0.36 -3.24 -5.78
N ARG A 57 0.80 -3.88 -5.52
CA ARG A 57 1.16 -5.17 -6.14
C ARG A 57 1.90 -6.07 -5.18
N THR A 58 1.76 -7.38 -5.35
CA THR A 58 2.49 -8.37 -4.56
C THR A 58 3.98 -8.32 -4.89
N ILE A 59 4.81 -8.24 -3.86
CA ILE A 59 6.25 -8.51 -3.91
C ILE A 59 6.49 -9.67 -2.95
N THR A 60 7.10 -10.75 -3.42
CA THR A 60 7.47 -11.90 -2.60
C THR A 60 8.96 -11.87 -2.33
N VAL A 61 9.43 -12.62 -1.33
CA VAL A 61 10.87 -12.80 -1.09
C VAL A 61 11.41 -13.76 -2.15
N ALA A 62 12.35 -13.28 -2.98
CA ALA A 62 13.10 -14.12 -3.91
C ALA A 62 14.24 -14.86 -3.20
N LYS A 63 14.98 -14.16 -2.34
CA LYS A 63 16.12 -14.72 -1.58
C LYS A 63 16.39 -13.91 -0.31
N LYS A 64 16.94 -14.56 0.72
CA LYS A 64 17.55 -13.88 1.88
C LYS A 64 18.87 -13.20 1.48
N GLY A 65 19.15 -12.04 2.06
CA GLY A 65 20.30 -11.21 1.68
C GLY A 65 20.00 -10.31 0.49
N HIS A 66 21.04 -9.75 -0.11
CA HIS A 66 20.88 -8.88 -1.27
C HIS A 66 20.54 -9.64 -2.56
N CYS A 67 19.87 -8.94 -3.48
CA CYS A 67 20.02 -9.17 -4.91
C CYS A 67 21.46 -8.76 -5.28
#